data_AF-A0A067PZZ5-F1
#
_entry.id   AF-A0A067PZZ5-F1
#
_cell.length_a   1.000
_cell.length_b   1.000
_cell.length_c   1.000
_cell.angle_alpha   90.00
_cell.angle_beta   90.00
_cell.angle_gamma   90.00
#
_symmetry.space_group_name_H-M   'P 1'
#
loop_
_entity.id
_entity.type
_entity.pdbx_description
1 polymer ?
#
loop_
_entity_poly.entity_id
_entity_poly.type
_entity_poly.pdbx_seq_one_letter_code
_entity_poly.pdbx_strand_id
1 'polypeptide(L)'
;MLRAVPIRTFIHNTRRPDIRLFHDTNPAQELSGIAIERRKHPGRGGQNLTERYHRLEKSLREKAALTQQIREIPVEGTVVTSPTPSAPSVVLRGKQPKTFRGFVVPEEPRPPSDDECCMSGCAICVYDLYEDSLTAYKSSIESLRTSLSTLKIPEQEWPIEVRTPSGQVEAPMAERTTNVALSAFEEMERRLAEKRERDMRVEQGVPS
;
A
#
# COMPACT_ATOMS: atom_id res chain seq x y z
N MET A 1 -18.42 44.63 56.36
CA MET A 1 -19.56 43.77 56.77
C MET A 1 -19.24 42.35 56.30
N LEU A 2 -18.49 41.55 57.07
CA LEU A 2 -19.03 40.56 58.03
C LEU A 2 -20.27 39.81 57.50
N ARG A 3 -20.07 38.56 57.04
CA ARG A 3 -20.62 37.36 57.70
C ARG A 3 -20.07 36.08 57.06
N ALA A 4 -19.43 35.29 57.90
CA ALA A 4 -19.06 33.90 57.68
C ALA A 4 -20.16 32.95 58.22
N VAL A 5 -19.89 31.65 58.09
CA VAL A 5 -20.38 30.48 58.89
C VAL A 5 -21.52 29.66 58.22
N PRO A 6 -21.61 28.30 58.36
CA PRO A 6 -20.63 27.26 58.70
C PRO A 6 -20.58 26.02 57.77
N ILE A 7 -19.52 25.24 58.03
CA ILE A 7 -19.22 23.84 57.71
C ILE A 7 -20.30 22.85 58.20
N ARG A 8 -20.57 21.78 57.43
CA ARG A 8 -21.01 20.49 57.99
C ARG A 8 -20.24 19.34 57.35
N THR A 9 -19.23 18.90 58.09
CA THR A 9 -18.59 17.59 57.98
C THR A 9 -19.62 16.50 58.31
N PHE A 10 -19.62 15.43 57.52
CA PHE A 10 -20.21 14.16 57.92
C PHE A 10 -19.13 13.08 57.79
N ILE A 11 -18.52 12.77 58.92
CA ILE A 11 -17.73 11.56 59.14
C ILE A 11 -18.68 10.54 59.75
N HIS A 12 -18.95 9.45 59.05
CA HIS A 12 -19.35 8.15 59.58
C HIS A 12 -19.11 7.13 58.45
N ASN A 13 -18.73 5.88 58.64
CA ASN A 13 -18.17 5.14 59.75
C ASN A 13 -17.67 3.84 59.07
N THR A 14 -16.53 3.35 59.51
CA THR A 14 -15.94 2.06 59.18
C THR A 14 -16.95 0.91 59.19
N ARG A 15 -16.86 0.02 58.19
CA ARG A 15 -17.16 -1.42 58.33
C ARG A 15 -16.49 -2.22 57.21
N ARG A 16 -15.31 -2.77 57.54
CA ARG A 16 -14.80 -4.01 56.95
C ARG A 16 -15.77 -5.15 57.28
N PRO A 17 -15.96 -6.08 56.36
CA PRO A 17 -15.93 -7.51 56.70
C PRO A 17 -14.80 -8.14 55.89
N ASP A 18 -13.70 -8.48 56.55
CA ASP A 18 -13.46 -9.76 57.20
C ASP A 18 -13.17 -10.88 56.19
N ILE A 19 -11.88 -11.18 56.13
CA ILE A 19 -11.25 -12.22 55.33
C ILE A 19 -11.72 -13.55 55.89
N ARG A 20 -12.57 -14.27 55.15
CA ARG A 20 -12.69 -15.72 55.30
C ARG A 20 -11.83 -16.39 54.24
N LEU A 21 -10.59 -16.66 54.60
CA LEU A 21 -9.89 -17.86 54.14
C LEU A 21 -10.76 -19.04 54.53
N PHE A 22 -11.22 -19.86 53.58
CA PHE A 22 -11.31 -21.32 53.77
C PHE A 22 -11.57 -22.03 52.42
N HIS A 23 -10.64 -22.93 52.14
CA HIS A 23 -10.72 -24.19 51.41
C HIS A 23 -10.85 -24.20 49.88
N ASP A 24 -9.74 -24.65 49.29
CA ASP A 24 -9.69 -25.47 48.10
C ASP A 24 -10.82 -26.51 48.07
N THR A 25 -11.73 -26.34 47.12
CA THR A 25 -12.29 -27.47 46.39
C THR A 25 -12.39 -27.07 44.94
N ASN A 26 -11.63 -27.78 44.12
CA ASN A 26 -11.73 -27.78 42.67
C ASN A 26 -12.81 -28.80 42.27
N PRO A 27 -13.97 -28.39 41.74
CA PRO A 27 -14.74 -29.25 40.87
C PRO A 27 -14.53 -28.76 39.44
N ALA A 28 -13.61 -29.45 38.76
CA ALA A 28 -13.79 -29.66 37.33
C ALA A 28 -15.21 -30.24 37.12
N GLN A 29 -15.81 -29.87 35.98
CA GLN A 29 -17.12 -30.30 35.47
C GLN A 29 -18.27 -29.34 35.82
N GLU A 30 -18.55 -28.42 34.89
CA GLU A 30 -19.69 -28.54 33.96
C GLU A 30 -19.96 -27.18 33.30
N LEU A 31 -19.09 -26.80 32.35
CA LEU A 31 -19.32 -25.66 31.47
C LEU A 31 -20.39 -26.04 30.43
N SER A 32 -21.64 -26.07 30.86
CA SER A 32 -22.80 -26.26 29.98
C SER A 32 -22.85 -25.13 28.94
N GLY A 33 -23.14 -25.49 27.69
CA GLY A 33 -22.94 -24.68 26.47
C GLY A 33 -23.56 -23.27 26.46
N ILE A 34 -24.39 -22.94 27.45
CA ILE A 34 -24.94 -21.60 27.71
C ILE A 34 -23.81 -20.55 27.91
N ALA A 35 -22.69 -20.93 28.53
CA ALA A 35 -21.56 -20.02 28.76
C ALA A 35 -20.83 -19.61 27.46
N ILE A 36 -20.89 -20.45 26.42
CA ILE A 36 -20.24 -20.22 25.13
C ILE A 36 -21.14 -19.38 24.22
N GLU A 37 -22.46 -19.62 24.21
CA GLU A 37 -23.42 -18.82 23.43
C GLU A 37 -23.48 -17.36 23.88
N ARG A 38 -23.38 -17.11 25.20
CA ARG A 38 -23.39 -15.76 25.78
C ARG A 38 -22.16 -14.92 25.37
N ARG A 39 -21.05 -15.58 24.98
CA ARG A 39 -19.86 -14.93 24.42
C ARG A 39 -20.01 -14.61 22.93
N LYS A 40 -20.83 -15.37 22.18
CA LYS A 40 -21.09 -15.13 20.76
C LYS A 40 -22.02 -13.92 20.52
N HIS A 41 -22.90 -13.61 21.47
CA HIS A 41 -23.81 -12.47 21.39
C HIS A 41 -23.70 -11.63 22.67
N PRO A 42 -22.67 -10.77 22.82
CA PRO A 42 -22.65 -9.82 23.91
C PRO A 42 -23.93 -8.98 23.81
N GLY A 43 -24.78 -9.07 24.83
CA GLY A 43 -26.08 -8.42 24.86
C GLY A 43 -25.98 -6.97 24.44
N ARG A 44 -27.00 -6.52 23.71
CA ARG A 44 -27.23 -5.16 23.21
C ARG A 44 -26.97 -4.12 24.32
N GLY A 45 -25.73 -3.68 24.43
CA GLY A 45 -25.23 -2.75 25.42
C GLY A 45 -24.03 -2.03 24.82
N GLY A 46 -23.98 -0.71 24.98
CA GLY A 46 -22.89 0.11 24.44
C GLY A 46 -21.54 -0.38 24.97
N GLN A 47 -20.55 -0.50 24.09
CA GLN A 47 -19.19 -0.77 24.53
C GLN A 47 -18.68 0.41 25.35
N ASN A 48 -18.05 0.16 26.50
CA ASN A 48 -17.37 1.21 27.27
C ASN A 48 -16.17 1.74 26.47
N LEU A 49 -16.37 2.85 25.77
CA LEU A 49 -15.35 3.47 24.92
C LEU A 49 -14.11 3.87 25.73
N THR A 50 -14.30 4.31 26.97
CA THR A 50 -13.20 4.67 27.89
C THR A 50 -12.30 3.47 28.19
N GLU A 51 -12.88 2.31 28.48
CA GLU A 51 -12.11 1.10 28.76
C GLU A 51 -11.39 0.59 27.50
N ARG A 52 -12.07 0.68 26.34
CA ARG A 52 -11.47 0.37 25.04
C ARG A 52 -10.30 1.29 24.72
N TYR A 53 -10.44 2.60 24.99
CA TYR A 53 -9.38 3.59 24.79
C TYR A 53 -8.16 3.28 25.65
N HIS A 54 -8.34 3.06 26.96
CA HIS A 54 -7.21 2.73 27.85
C HIS A 54 -6.50 1.44 27.44
N ARG A 55 -7.25 0.43 26.98
CA ARG A 55 -6.68 -0.82 26.46
C ARG A 55 -5.84 -0.58 25.21
N LEU A 56 -6.36 0.20 24.26
CA LEU A 56 -5.63 0.57 23.04
C LEU A 56 -4.39 1.39 23.38
N GLU A 57 -4.51 2.40 24.24
CA GLU A 57 -3.40 3.24 24.66
C GLU A 57 -2.28 2.43 25.31
N LYS A 58 -2.63 1.51 26.21
CA LYS A 58 -1.66 0.58 26.82
C LYS A 58 -0.96 -0.27 25.76
N SER A 59 -1.70 -0.86 24.82
CA SER A 59 -1.12 -1.68 23.76
C SER A 59 -0.19 -0.89 22.82
N LEU A 60 -0.50 0.37 22.54
CA LEU A 60 0.34 1.24 21.70
C LEU A 60 1.64 1.62 22.42
N ARG A 61 1.56 1.96 23.72
CA ARG A 61 2.74 2.26 24.53
C ARG A 61 3.65 1.04 24.70
N GLU A 62 3.07 -0.13 24.96
CA GLU A 62 3.82 -1.39 25.05
C GLU A 62 4.50 -1.74 23.71
N LYS A 63 3.79 -1.60 22.59
CA LYS A 63 4.37 -1.80 21.26
C LYS A 63 5.54 -0.84 20.99
N ALA A 64 5.41 0.43 21.39
CA ALA A 64 6.47 1.41 21.23
C ALA A 64 7.72 1.05 22.06
N ALA A 65 7.55 0.65 23.31
CA ALA A 65 8.64 0.19 24.18
C ALA A 65 9.33 -1.06 23.62
N LEU A 66 8.57 -2.05 23.14
CA LEU A 66 9.11 -3.25 22.46
C LEU A 66 9.91 -2.87 21.21
N THR A 67 9.41 -1.91 20.42
CA THR A 67 10.11 -1.45 19.21
C THR A 67 11.43 -0.77 19.56
N GLN A 68 11.50 -0.02 20.67
CA GLN A 68 12.74 0.57 21.17
C GLN A 68 13.72 -0.51 21.66
N GLN A 69 13.25 -1.48 22.45
CA GLN A 69 14.08 -2.60 22.91
C GLN A 69 14.70 -3.37 21.74
N ILE A 70 13.93 -3.65 20.67
CA ILE A 70 14.44 -4.33 19.47
C ILE A 70 15.58 -3.52 18.81
N ARG A 71 15.48 -2.19 18.81
CA ARG A 71 16.52 -1.31 18.22
C ARG A 71 17.78 -1.23 19.07
N GLU A 72 17.65 -1.39 20.39
CA GLU A 72 18.75 -1.25 21.35
C GLU A 72 19.55 -2.54 21.56
N ILE A 73 19.05 -3.71 21.12
CA ILE A 73 19.79 -4.98 21.17
C ILE A 73 21.07 -4.85 20.30
N PRO A 74 22.27 -4.89 20.90
CA PRO A 74 23.52 -4.82 20.15
C PRO A 74 23.68 -6.06 19.29
N VAL A 75 23.83 -5.87 17.97
CA VAL A 75 24.09 -6.94 17.01
C VAL A 75 25.56 -7.33 17.11
N GLU A 76 25.95 -8.01 18.19
CA GLU A 76 27.25 -8.68 18.24
C GLU A 76 27.18 -9.92 17.34
N GLY A 77 28.06 -9.94 16.33
CA GLY A 77 28.05 -10.87 15.21
C GLY A 77 28.20 -12.34 15.59
N THR A 78 27.09 -12.96 15.98
CA THR A 78 26.88 -14.40 15.81
C THR A 78 25.76 -14.59 14.81
N VAL A 79 26.09 -15.27 13.71
CA VAL A 79 25.14 -15.72 12.69
C VAL A 79 24.19 -16.72 13.35
N VAL A 80 23.15 -16.21 13.99
CA VAL A 80 21.98 -16.98 14.39
C VAL A 80 20.92 -16.66 13.34
N THR A 81 20.63 -17.65 12.51
CA THR A 81 19.53 -17.66 11.56
C THR A 81 18.27 -17.16 12.24
N SER A 82 17.83 -15.96 11.87
CA SER A 82 16.64 -15.31 12.42
C SER A 82 15.40 -16.17 12.12
N PRO A 83 14.61 -16.60 13.11
CA PRO A 83 13.21 -16.92 12.85
C PRO A 83 12.48 -15.60 12.65
N THR A 84 12.14 -15.31 11.40
CA THR A 84 11.26 -14.22 10.98
C THR A 84 10.06 -14.10 11.95
N PRO A 85 9.86 -12.96 12.64
CA PRO A 85 8.58 -12.69 13.28
C PRO A 85 7.58 -12.46 12.14
N SER A 86 6.77 -13.48 11.92
CA SER A 86 5.57 -13.42 11.09
C SER A 86 4.67 -12.33 11.64
N ALA A 87 4.79 -11.12 11.08
CA ALA A 87 3.65 -10.25 10.96
C ALA A 87 2.48 -11.11 10.44
N PRO A 88 1.25 -10.95 10.93
CA PRO A 88 0.10 -11.47 10.22
C PRO A 88 0.03 -10.65 8.92
N SER A 89 0.81 -11.08 7.92
CA SER A 89 0.51 -10.82 6.53
C SER A 89 -0.93 -11.24 6.40
N VAL A 90 -1.80 -10.26 6.21
CA VAL A 90 -3.12 -10.50 5.66
C VAL A 90 -2.82 -11.16 4.33
N VAL A 91 -2.78 -12.50 4.33
CA VAL A 91 -2.60 -13.30 3.13
C VAL A 91 -3.92 -13.15 2.38
N LEU A 92 -4.05 -12.01 1.70
CA LEU A 92 -4.67 -12.03 0.38
C LEU A 92 -4.01 -13.22 -0.30
N ARG A 93 -4.80 -14.22 -0.70
CA ARG A 93 -4.33 -15.41 -1.42
C ARG A 93 -3.82 -14.95 -2.79
N GLY A 94 -2.67 -14.29 -2.77
CA GLY A 94 -1.91 -13.87 -3.91
C GLY A 94 -0.85 -14.92 -4.17
N LYS A 95 -0.51 -15.05 -5.45
CA LYS A 95 0.62 -15.81 -5.94
C LYS A 95 1.88 -15.39 -5.17
N GLN A 96 2.69 -16.34 -4.73
CA GLN A 96 3.94 -16.02 -4.02
C GLN A 96 4.85 -15.19 -4.94
N PRO A 97 5.45 -14.09 -4.46
CA PRO A 97 6.32 -13.27 -5.29
C PRO A 97 7.53 -14.08 -5.72
N LYS A 98 7.88 -14.02 -7.01
CA LYS A 98 9.10 -14.67 -7.53
C LYS A 98 10.30 -13.97 -6.91
N THR A 99 11.18 -14.71 -6.24
CA THR A 99 12.41 -14.18 -5.67
C THR A 99 13.63 -14.63 -6.47
N PHE A 100 14.54 -13.72 -6.78
CA PHE A 100 15.83 -14.01 -7.41
C PHE A 100 16.96 -13.53 -6.50
N ARG A 101 17.82 -14.45 -6.05
CA ARG A 101 18.99 -14.14 -5.18
C ARG A 101 18.64 -13.29 -3.93
N GLY A 102 17.44 -13.48 -3.38
CA GLY A 102 16.94 -12.73 -2.22
C GLY A 102 16.22 -11.41 -2.56
N PHE A 103 16.24 -10.98 -3.82
CA PHE A 103 15.46 -9.84 -4.29
C PHE A 103 14.09 -10.30 -4.79
N VAL A 104 13.05 -9.55 -4.46
CA VAL A 104 11.70 -9.76 -5.00
C VAL A 104 11.67 -9.21 -6.41
N VAL A 105 11.34 -10.05 -7.39
CA VAL A 105 11.12 -9.62 -8.77
C VAL A 105 9.69 -9.07 -8.86
N PRO A 106 9.51 -7.78 -9.18
CA PRO A 106 8.20 -7.19 -9.41
C PRO A 106 7.46 -7.93 -10.53
N GLU A 107 6.15 -8.13 -10.38
CA GLU A 107 5.31 -8.68 -11.46
C GLU A 107 4.75 -7.52 -12.29
N GLU A 108 4.74 -7.70 -13.61
CA GLU A 108 4.17 -6.72 -14.53
C GLU A 108 2.66 -6.58 -14.29
N PRO A 109 2.13 -5.36 -14.15
CA PRO A 109 0.71 -5.15 -13.97
C PRO A 109 -0.04 -5.59 -15.24
N ARG A 110 -1.18 -6.25 -15.05
CA ARG A 110 -2.03 -6.64 -16.17
C ARG A 110 -2.84 -5.44 -16.66
N PRO A 111 -2.99 -5.28 -17.98
CA PRO A 111 -3.86 -4.25 -18.51
C PRO A 111 -5.31 -4.52 -18.07
N PRO A 112 -6.07 -3.46 -17.75
CA PRO A 112 -7.47 -3.60 -17.40
C PRO A 112 -8.28 -4.03 -18.63
N SER A 113 -9.38 -4.76 -18.40
CA SER A 113 -10.31 -5.10 -19.47
C SER A 113 -11.24 -3.93 -19.78
N ASP A 114 -11.80 -3.89 -21.00
CA ASP A 114 -12.73 -2.84 -21.40
C ASP A 114 -13.99 -2.80 -20.51
N ASP A 115 -14.40 -3.95 -19.97
CA ASP A 115 -15.53 -4.06 -19.03
C ASP A 115 -15.27 -3.38 -17.67
N GLU A 116 -14.00 -3.18 -17.30
CA GLU A 116 -13.62 -2.44 -16.09
C GLU A 116 -13.68 -0.92 -16.30
N CYS A 117 -13.68 -0.48 -17.56
CA CYS A 117 -13.88 0.93 -17.90
C CYS A 117 -15.36 1.29 -17.77
N CYS A 118 -15.68 2.13 -16.78
CA CYS A 118 -17.05 2.55 -16.52
C CYS A 118 -17.68 3.41 -17.64
N MET A 119 -16.89 3.93 -18.58
CA MET A 119 -17.27 4.80 -19.72
C MET A 119 -18.13 6.05 -19.39
N SER A 120 -18.45 6.29 -18.13
CA SER A 120 -19.37 7.34 -17.66
C SER A 120 -18.66 8.47 -16.89
N GLY A 121 -17.32 8.48 -16.90
CA GLY A 121 -16.51 9.51 -16.24
C GLY A 121 -16.38 9.31 -14.73
N CYS A 122 -15.85 8.16 -14.30
CA CYS A 122 -15.47 7.95 -12.90
C CYS A 122 -14.42 8.97 -12.44
N ALA A 123 -14.39 9.26 -11.14
CA ALA A 123 -13.41 10.18 -10.54
C ALA A 123 -11.95 9.71 -10.70
N ILE A 124 -11.73 8.40 -10.84
CA ILE A 124 -10.43 7.77 -11.11
C ILE A 124 -10.61 6.85 -12.30
N CYS A 125 -9.81 7.05 -13.35
CA CYS A 125 -9.80 6.20 -14.51
C CYS A 125 -8.97 4.94 -14.24
N VAL A 126 -9.49 3.79 -14.66
CA VAL A 126 -8.79 2.51 -14.51
C VAL A 126 -7.51 2.46 -15.36
N TYR A 127 -7.50 3.11 -16.52
CA TYR A 127 -6.29 3.22 -17.34
C TYR A 127 -5.23 4.09 -16.67
N ASP A 128 -5.59 5.18 -16.00
CA ASP A 128 -4.63 6.01 -15.26
C ASP A 128 -3.99 5.21 -14.12
N LEU A 129 -4.78 4.42 -13.38
CA LEU A 129 -4.25 3.52 -12.35
C LEU A 129 -3.30 2.47 -12.94
N TYR A 130 -3.61 1.98 -14.15
CA TYR A 130 -2.74 1.06 -14.85
C TYR A 130 -1.42 1.72 -15.26
N GLU A 131 -1.46 2.93 -15.81
CA GLU A 131 -0.26 3.71 -16.14
C GLU A 131 0.60 4.00 -14.91
N ASP A 132 -0.02 4.40 -13.80
CA ASP A 132 0.66 4.57 -12.51
C ASP A 132 1.32 3.26 -12.05
N SER A 133 0.63 2.13 -12.19
CA SER A 133 1.18 0.82 -11.83
C SER A 133 2.35 0.42 -12.74
N LEU A 134 2.31 0.77 -14.03
CA LEU A 134 3.39 0.55 -14.98
C LEU A 134 4.62 1.40 -14.67
N THR A 135 4.43 2.68 -14.31
CA THR A 135 5.55 3.56 -13.92
C THR A 135 6.21 3.05 -12.64
N ALA A 136 5.41 2.65 -11.64
CA ALA A 136 5.90 2.01 -10.42
C ALA A 136 6.69 0.72 -10.73
N TYR A 137 6.15 -0.14 -11.59
CA TYR A 137 6.83 -1.36 -12.04
C TYR A 137 8.20 -1.05 -12.68
N LYS A 138 8.27 -0.13 -13.64
CA LYS A 138 9.54 0.27 -14.29
C LYS A 138 10.57 0.77 -13.28
N SER A 139 10.17 1.65 -12.36
CA SER A 139 11.07 2.16 -11.31
C SER A 139 11.60 1.06 -10.39
N SER A 140 10.75 0.07 -10.05
CA SER A 140 11.15 -1.05 -9.21
C SER A 140 12.13 -1.98 -9.93
N ILE A 141 11.94 -2.22 -11.22
CA ILE A 141 12.89 -2.98 -12.05
C ILE A 141 14.24 -2.26 -12.13
N GLU A 142 14.27 -0.95 -12.33
CA GLU A 142 15.51 -0.16 -12.35
C GLU A 142 16.26 -0.25 -11.02
N SER A 143 15.55 -0.09 -9.89
CA SER A 143 16.14 -0.24 -8.57
C SER A 143 16.72 -1.65 -8.35
N LEU A 144 16.04 -2.68 -8.84
CA LEU A 144 16.49 -4.06 -8.76
C LEU A 144 17.75 -4.26 -9.62
N ARG A 145 17.77 -3.73 -10.86
CA ARG A 145 18.95 -3.77 -11.74
C ARG A 145 20.17 -3.11 -11.08
N THR A 146 19.98 -1.94 -10.45
CA THR A 146 21.08 -1.26 -9.73
C THR A 146 21.59 -2.08 -8.54
N SER A 147 20.70 -2.81 -7.86
CA SER A 147 21.08 -3.69 -6.75
C SER A 147 21.88 -4.90 -7.24
N LEU A 148 21.45 -5.52 -8.35
CA LEU A 148 22.17 -6.66 -8.95
C LEU A 148 23.52 -6.26 -9.54
N SER A 149 23.61 -5.08 -10.15
CA SER A 149 24.87 -4.56 -10.70
C SER A 149 25.87 -4.22 -9.59
N THR A 150 25.40 -3.70 -8.46
CA THR A 150 26.22 -3.48 -7.25
C THR A 150 26.80 -4.80 -6.72
N LEU A 151 26.03 -5.89 -6.80
CA LEU A 151 26.47 -7.25 -6.45
C LEU A 151 27.33 -7.92 -7.53
N LYS A 152 27.67 -7.21 -8.63
CA LYS A 152 28.46 -7.71 -9.76
C LYS A 152 27.89 -8.99 -10.39
N ILE A 153 26.57 -9.15 -10.38
CA ILE A 153 25.91 -10.29 -11.01
C ILE A 153 25.79 -9.99 -12.51
N PRO A 154 26.34 -10.85 -13.39
CA PRO A 154 26.28 -10.63 -14.83
C PRO A 154 24.84 -10.65 -15.34
N GLU A 155 24.52 -9.78 -16.29
CA GLU A 155 23.16 -9.60 -16.83
C GLU A 155 22.59 -10.88 -17.47
N GLN A 156 23.46 -11.76 -18.00
CA GLN A 156 23.07 -13.05 -18.57
C GLN A 156 22.41 -14.00 -17.55
N GLU A 157 22.64 -13.79 -16.26
CA GLU A 157 22.01 -14.59 -15.19
C GLU A 157 20.67 -14.02 -14.72
N TRP A 158 20.33 -12.79 -15.13
CA TRP A 158 19.11 -12.15 -14.68
C TRP A 158 17.90 -12.83 -15.31
N PRO A 159 16.72 -12.84 -14.65
CA PRO A 159 15.48 -13.28 -15.26
C PRO A 159 15.17 -12.48 -16.54
N ILE A 160 14.59 -13.12 -17.55
CA ILE A 160 14.28 -12.50 -18.87
C ILE A 160 13.47 -11.21 -18.69
N GLU A 161 12.53 -11.20 -17.73
CA GLU A 161 11.66 -10.06 -17.37
C GLU A 161 12.46 -8.81 -16.92
N VAL A 162 13.63 -9.01 -16.32
CA VAL A 162 14.44 -7.96 -15.69
C VAL A 162 15.62 -7.54 -16.57
N ARG A 163 16.05 -8.36 -17.52
CA ARG A 163 17.15 -8.01 -18.44
C ARG A 163 16.86 -6.69 -19.12
N THR A 164 17.89 -5.89 -19.38
CA THR A 164 17.72 -4.85 -20.38
C THR A 164 17.37 -5.57 -21.69
N PRO A 165 16.39 -5.08 -22.45
CA PRO A 165 16.22 -5.54 -23.81
C PRO A 165 17.40 -5.04 -24.63
N SER A 166 18.60 -5.58 -24.39
CA SER A 166 19.73 -5.51 -25.30
C SER A 166 19.33 -6.29 -26.55
N GLY A 167 18.56 -5.65 -27.44
CA GLY A 167 18.12 -6.25 -28.70
C GLY A 167 16.63 -6.17 -29.04
N GLN A 168 15.83 -5.33 -28.37
CA GLN A 168 14.73 -4.67 -29.10
C GLN A 168 15.35 -3.39 -29.68
N VAL A 169 16.09 -3.47 -30.78
CA VAL A 169 15.51 -3.12 -32.09
C VAL A 169 14.00 -2.89 -31.94
N GLU A 170 13.63 -1.70 -31.47
CA GLU A 170 12.34 -1.15 -31.82
C GLU A 170 12.16 -1.40 -33.31
N ALA A 171 11.14 -2.18 -33.66
CA ALA A 171 10.93 -2.59 -35.02
C ALA A 171 10.95 -1.34 -35.92
N PRO A 172 11.77 -1.29 -36.97
CA PRO A 172 11.90 -0.11 -37.84
C PRO A 172 10.61 0.20 -38.59
N MET A 173 9.51 -0.52 -38.35
CA MET A 173 8.21 -0.23 -38.95
C MET A 173 7.45 0.88 -38.22
N ALA A 174 7.48 0.95 -36.88
CA ALA A 174 6.73 1.98 -36.15
C ALA A 174 7.33 3.38 -36.37
N GLU A 175 8.65 3.53 -36.23
CA GLU A 175 9.36 4.77 -36.56
C GLU A 175 9.26 5.12 -38.05
N ARG A 176 9.28 4.15 -38.97
CA ARG A 176 9.05 4.46 -40.40
C ARG A 176 7.62 4.94 -40.65
N THR A 177 6.61 4.37 -40.00
CA THR A 177 5.22 4.82 -40.16
C THR A 177 4.99 6.21 -39.57
N THR A 178 5.61 6.56 -38.45
CA THR A 178 5.54 7.93 -37.91
C THR A 178 6.25 8.93 -38.83
N ASN A 179 7.44 8.59 -39.35
CA ASN A 179 8.14 9.42 -40.33
C ASN A 179 7.35 9.61 -41.64
N VAL A 180 6.69 8.56 -42.13
CA VAL A 180 5.82 8.65 -43.32
C VAL A 180 4.57 9.49 -43.04
N ALA A 181 3.94 9.33 -41.88
CA ALA A 181 2.79 10.13 -41.48
C ALA A 181 3.15 11.61 -41.35
N LEU A 182 4.26 11.93 -40.67
CA LEU A 182 4.75 13.31 -40.50
C LEU A 182 5.08 13.97 -41.85
N SER A 183 5.71 13.23 -42.76
CA SER A 183 5.98 13.69 -44.14
C SER A 183 4.70 14.05 -44.92
N ALA A 184 3.64 13.24 -44.80
CA ALA A 184 2.37 13.51 -45.46
C ALA A 184 1.67 14.78 -44.92
N PHE A 185 1.78 15.05 -43.62
CA PHE A 185 1.26 16.28 -43.01
C PHE A 185 2.04 17.52 -43.46
N GLU A 186 3.37 17.46 -43.49
CA GLU A 186 4.22 18.55 -43.98
C GLU A 186 3.90 18.92 -45.45
N GLU A 187 3.66 17.93 -46.31
CA GLU A 187 3.21 18.18 -47.69
C GLU A 187 1.82 18.85 -47.75
N MET A 188 0.89 18.44 -46.90
CA MET A 188 -0.45 19.02 -46.84
C MET A 188 -0.39 20.49 -46.39
N GLU A 189 0.43 20.80 -45.39
CA GLU A 189 0.65 22.17 -44.92
C GLU A 189 1.24 23.05 -46.01
N ARG A 190 2.23 22.55 -46.77
CA ARG A 190 2.80 23.28 -47.90
C ARG A 190 1.75 23.56 -48.99
N ARG A 191 0.94 22.56 -49.37
CA ARG A 191 -0.16 22.73 -50.34
C ARG A 191 -1.21 23.74 -49.88
N LEU A 192 -1.52 23.76 -48.58
CA LEU A 192 -2.46 24.72 -48.00
C LEU A 192 -1.89 26.14 -48.01
N ALA A 193 -0.59 26.32 -47.70
CA ALA A 193 0.08 27.61 -47.76
C ALA A 193 0.09 28.18 -49.20
N GLU A 194 0.45 27.36 -50.18
CA GLU A 194 0.42 27.76 -51.60
C GLU A 194 -0.97 28.16 -52.09
N LYS A 195 -2.02 27.44 -51.63
CA LYS A 195 -3.40 27.80 -51.97
C LYS A 195 -3.80 29.13 -51.33
N ARG A 196 -3.47 29.34 -50.05
CA ARG A 196 -3.71 30.62 -49.36
C ARG A 196 -3.00 31.79 -50.05
N GLU A 197 -1.76 31.59 -50.49
CA GLU A 197 -1.00 32.61 -51.22
C GLU A 197 -1.62 32.91 -52.59
N ARG A 198 -2.06 31.88 -53.33
CA ARG A 198 -2.80 32.06 -54.58
C ARG A 198 -4.11 32.81 -54.37
N ASP A 199 -4.87 32.44 -53.36
CA ASP A 199 -6.15 33.09 -53.04
C ASP A 199 -5.91 34.57 -52.65
N MET A 200 -4.88 34.88 -51.84
CA MET A 200 -4.48 36.26 -51.54
C MET A 200 -4.04 37.03 -52.79
N ARG A 201 -3.29 36.41 -53.71
CA ARG A 201 -2.83 37.05 -54.95
C ARG A 201 -3.99 37.36 -55.89
N VAL A 202 -4.99 36.49 -55.96
CA VAL A 202 -6.24 36.72 -56.71
C VAL A 202 -7.05 37.84 -56.06
N GLU A 203 -7.15 37.87 -54.74
CA GLU A 203 -7.85 38.92 -54.00
C GLU A 203 -7.18 40.30 -54.13
N GLN A 204 -5.85 40.34 -54.32
CA GLN A 204 -5.10 41.57 -54.59
C GLN A 204 -5.13 42.01 -56.07
N GLY A 205 -5.89 41.34 -56.94
CA GLY A 205 -6.22 41.83 -58.28
C GLY A 205 -5.07 41.82 -59.30
N VAL A 206 -4.02 41.02 -59.09
CA VAL A 206 -2.93 40.85 -60.06
C VAL A 206 -3.18 39.58 -60.89
N PRO A 207 -3.60 39.68 -62.17
CA PRO A 207 -3.85 38.51 -63.00
C PRO A 207 -2.55 37.74 -63.30
N SER A 208 -2.72 36.44 -63.50
CA SER A 208 -1.65 35.44 -63.60
C SER A 208 -0.74 35.59 -64.81
#